data_AF-A0A641S8Q7-F1
#
_entry.id   AF-A0A641S8Q7-F1
#
_cell.length_a   1.000
_cell.length_b   1.000
_cell.length_c   1.000
_cell.angle_alpha   90.00
_cell.angle_beta   90.00
_cell.angle_gamma   90.00
#
_symmetry.space_group_name_H-M   'P 1'
#
loop_
_entity.id
_entity.type
_entity.pdbx_description
1 polymer ?
#
loop_
_entity_poly.entity_id
_entity_poly.type
_entity_poly.pdbx_seq_one_letter_code
_entity_poly.pdbx_strand_id
1 'polypeptide(L)' 'MEKFNAMRTRLLQHLQKKAIRSRSIMTLVCLLLASASAFAQTKTVTGTVTDAANEPLIGASVLVQGTSTGTITDMD' A
#
# COMPACT_ATOMS: atom_id res chain seq x y z
N MET A 1 13.33 51.68 -15.74
CA MET A 1 12.36 50.65 -16.19
C MET A 1 12.88 49.23 -16.00
N GLU A 2 14.10 48.91 -16.43
CA GLU A 2 14.67 47.54 -16.40
C GLU A 2 14.81 46.91 -15.00
N LYS A 3 15.28 47.68 -14.00
CA LYS A 3 15.42 47.21 -12.62
C LYS A 3 14.08 46.83 -11.96
N PHE A 4 12.99 47.51 -12.33
CA PHE A 4 11.65 47.22 -11.82
C PHE A 4 11.11 45.91 -12.39
N ASN A 5 11.30 45.67 -13.69
CA ASN A 5 10.94 44.39 -14.31
C ASN A 5 11.78 43.23 -13.75
N ALA A 6 13.07 43.43 -13.52
CA ALA A 6 13.94 42.45 -12.89
C ALA A 6 13.55 42.14 -11.42
N MET A 7 12.99 43.10 -10.69
CA MET A 7 12.48 42.87 -9.33
C MET A 7 11.20 42.01 -9.36
N ARG A 8 10.29 42.28 -10.28
CA ARG A 8 9.03 41.53 -10.44
C ARG A 8 9.29 40.08 -10.84
N THR A 9 10.21 39.82 -11.75
CA THR A 9 10.55 38.44 -12.17
C THR A 9 11.15 37.63 -11.02
N ARG A 10 12.03 38.23 -10.20
CA ARG A 10 12.58 37.58 -9.00
C ARG A 10 11.49 37.26 -7.98
N LEU A 11 10.59 38.20 -7.71
CA LEU A 11 9.47 37.98 -6.79
C LEU A 11 8.59 36.81 -7.25
N LEU A 12 8.22 36.80 -8.54
CA LEU A 12 7.44 35.71 -9.13
C LEU A 12 8.20 34.38 -9.10
N GLN A 13 9.51 34.37 -9.35
CA GLN A 13 10.34 33.17 -9.23
C GLN A 13 10.36 32.60 -7.81
N HIS A 14 10.43 33.46 -6.78
CA HIS A 14 10.36 33.01 -5.39
C HIS A 14 8.99 32.42 -5.03
N LEU A 15 7.90 33.04 -5.49
CA LEU A 15 6.54 32.55 -5.27
C LEU A 15 6.29 31.22 -6.00
N GLN A 16 6.75 31.10 -7.24
CA GLN A 16 6.64 29.87 -8.04
C GLN A 16 7.47 28.73 -7.44
N LYS A 17 8.72 28.98 -7.00
CA LYS A 17 9.55 27.97 -6.32
C LYS A 17 8.93 27.51 -4.99
N LYS A 18 8.29 28.41 -4.25
CA LYS A 18 7.58 28.07 -2.99
C LYS A 18 6.35 27.19 -3.26
N ALA A 19 5.59 27.49 -4.31
CA ALA A 19 4.41 26.71 -4.72
C ALA A 19 4.77 25.35 -5.35
N ILE A 20 5.84 25.27 -6.14
CA ILE A 20 6.36 24.00 -6.68
C ILE A 20 6.87 23.11 -5.54
N ARG A 21 7.63 23.68 -4.59
CA ARG A 21 8.10 22.95 -3.41
C ARG A 21 6.95 22.40 -2.56
N SER A 22 5.87 23.16 -2.35
CA SER A 22 4.71 22.65 -1.58
C SER A 22 3.93 21.57 -2.33
N ARG A 23 3.73 21.73 -3.64
CA ARG A 23 3.07 20.71 -4.48
C ARG A 23 3.88 19.41 -4.52
N SER A 24 5.20 19.50 -4.69
CA SER A 24 6.08 18.32 -4.71
C SER A 24 6.09 17.56 -3.38
N ILE A 25 6.05 18.27 -2.24
CA ILE A 25 5.93 17.64 -0.92
C ILE A 25 4.58 16.94 -0.78
N MET A 26 3.48 17.60 -1.18
CA MET A 26 2.15 16.99 -1.13
C MET A 26 2.06 15.72 -1.98
N THR A 27 2.58 15.73 -3.21
CA THR A 27 2.62 14.53 -4.06
C THR A 27 3.47 13.42 -3.47
N LEU A 28 4.60 13.75 -2.84
CA LEU A 28 5.46 12.76 -2.20
C LEU A 28 4.77 12.12 -0.98
N VAL A 29 4.11 12.92 -0.15
CA VAL A 29 3.33 12.44 1.00
C VAL A 29 2.19 11.54 0.54
N CYS A 30 1.43 11.94 -0.48
CA CYS A 30 0.37 11.09 -1.05
C CYS A 30 0.92 9.76 -1.57
N LEU A 31 2.08 9.76 -2.24
CA LEU A 31 2.71 8.53 -2.73
C LEU A 31 3.15 7.61 -1.60
N LEU A 32 3.74 8.16 -0.53
CA LEU A 32 4.13 7.40 0.66
C LEU A 32 2.90 6.80 1.36
N LEU A 33 1.82 7.55 1.52
CA LEU A 33 0.58 7.05 2.13
C LEU A 33 -0.09 5.96 1.27
N ALA A 34 -0.09 6.11 -0.05
CA ALA A 34 -0.61 5.09 -0.97
C ALA A 34 0.22 3.79 -0.94
N SER A 35 1.52 3.85 -0.64
CA SER A 35 2.34 2.63 -0.52
C SER A 35 1.99 1.76 0.70
N ALA A 36 1.43 2.35 1.76
CA ALA A 36 1.04 1.62 2.96
C ALA A 36 -0.15 0.67 2.73
N SER A 37 -1.04 0.97 1.79
CA SER A 37 -2.21 0.11 1.50
C SER A 37 -1.85 -1.17 0.72
N ALA A 38 -0.71 -1.20 0.03
CA ALA A 38 -0.25 -2.39 -0.68
C ALA A 38 0.07 -3.56 0.26
N PHE A 39 0.52 -3.27 1.49
CA PHE A 39 0.83 -4.28 2.50
C PHE A 39 -0.41 -4.88 3.18
N ALA A 40 -1.61 -4.35 2.95
CA ALA A 40 -2.85 -4.82 3.59
C ALA A 40 -3.66 -5.82 2.74
N GLN A 41 -3.13 -6.28 1.60
CA GLN A 41 -3.82 -7.23 0.71
C GLN A 41 -3.77 -8.67 1.26
N THR A 42 -4.40 -8.92 2.40
CA THR A 42 -4.63 -10.29 2.86
C THR A 42 -5.80 -10.88 2.07
N LYS A 43 -5.55 -11.91 1.25
CA LYS A 43 -6.63 -12.70 0.64
C LYS A 43 -6.91 -13.92 1.51
N THR A 44 -8.17 -14.06 1.93
CA THR A 44 -8.64 -15.27 2.60
C THR A 44 -8.94 -16.34 1.56
N VAL A 45 -8.32 -17.51 1.71
CA VAL A 45 -8.60 -18.71 0.91
C VAL A 45 -9.31 -19.70 1.82
N THR A 46 -10.47 -20.20 1.40
CA THR A 46 -11.30 -21.15 2.16
C THR A 46 -11.51 -22.44 1.35
N GLY A 47 -11.76 -23.54 2.05
CA GLY A 47 -12.04 -24.85 1.46
C GLY A 47 -12.15 -25.93 2.53
N THR A 48 -12.72 -27.07 2.15
CA THR A 48 -12.89 -28.23 3.05
C THR A 48 -11.80 -29.25 2.79
N VAL A 49 -11.20 -29.78 3.86
CA VAL A 49 -10.24 -30.89 3.78
C VAL A 49 -11.01 -32.18 4.06
N THR A 50 -10.96 -33.13 3.14
CA THR A 50 -11.63 -34.43 3.29
C THR A 50 -10.64 -35.58 3.20
N ASP A 51 -11.00 -36.71 3.82
CA ASP A 51 -10.27 -37.96 3.69
C ASP A 51 -10.68 -38.76 2.43
N ALA A 52 -10.21 -40.00 2.32
CA ALA A 52 -10.54 -40.89 1.20
C ALA A 52 -12.02 -41.35 1.18
N ALA A 53 -12.73 -41.24 2.30
CA ALA A 53 -14.15 -41.55 2.42
C ALA A 53 -15.05 -40.32 2.15
N ASN A 54 -14.46 -39.15 1.84
CA ASN A 54 -15.12 -37.84 1.73
C ASN A 54 -15.65 -37.31 3.07
N GLU A 55 -15.05 -37.71 4.18
CA GLU A 55 -15.38 -37.18 5.51
C GLU A 55 -14.50 -35.95 5.82
N PRO A 56 -15.06 -34.87 6.41
CA PRO A 56 -14.27 -33.71 6.81
C PRO A 56 -13.20 -34.07 7.84
N LEU A 57 -11.96 -33.66 7.57
CA LEU A 57 -10.82 -33.93 8.43
C LEU A 57 -10.56 -32.75 9.35
N ILE A 58 -10.90 -32.91 10.63
CA ILE A 58 -10.70 -31.90 11.69
C ILE A 58 -9.28 -32.03 12.26
N GLY A 59 -8.62 -30.91 12.55
CA GLY A 59 -7.28 -30.89 13.14
C GLY A 59 -6.13 -31.08 12.14
N ALA A 60 -6.42 -31.02 10.84
CA ALA A 60 -5.39 -31.05 9.81
C ALA A 60 -4.67 -29.70 9.72
N SER A 61 -3.34 -29.72 9.61
CA SER A 61 -2.54 -28.51 9.42
C SER A 61 -2.44 -28.14 7.94
N VAL A 62 -2.76 -26.89 7.61
CA VAL A 62 -2.69 -26.33 6.25
C VAL A 62 -1.66 -25.21 6.25
N LEU A 63 -0.65 -25.28 5.38
CA LEU A 63 0.42 -24.29 5.24
C LEU A 63 0.51 -23.78 3.81
N VAL A 64 0.62 -22.47 3.63
CA VAL A 64 0.89 -21.88 2.32
C VAL A 64 2.38 -22.03 1.99
N GLN A 65 2.67 -22.76 0.91
CA GLN A 65 4.05 -23.09 0.51
C GLN A 65 4.92 -21.83 0.37
N GLY A 66 6.13 -21.89 0.95
CA GLY A 66 7.10 -20.78 0.90
C GLY A 66 6.80 -19.64 1.87
N THR A 67 5.79 -19.77 2.73
CA THR A 67 5.45 -18.78 3.76
C THR A 67 5.44 -19.43 5.15
N SER A 68 5.30 -18.61 6.20
CA SER A 68 5.01 -19.07 7.56
C SER A 68 3.51 -18.98 7.90
N THR A 69 2.66 -18.78 6.90
CA THR A 69 1.21 -18.62 7.09
C THR A 69 0.52 -19.98 6.97
N GLY A 70 -0.04 -20.44 8.07
CA GLY A 70 -0.83 -21.67 8.12
C GLY A 70 -2.02 -21.56 9.08
N THR A 71 -2.92 -22.53 8.98
CA THR A 71 -4.09 -22.67 9.84
C THR A 71 -4.34 -24.15 10.15
N ILE A 72 -5.25 -24.43 11.08
CA ILE A 72 -5.72 -25.78 11.40
C ILE A 72 -7.20 -25.85 10.98
N THR A 73 -7.63 -26.97 10.39
CA THR A 73 -9.04 -27.20 10.06
C THR A 73 -9.88 -27.32 11.34
N ASP A 74 -11.02 -26.65 11.36
CA ASP A 74 -11.99 -26.74 12.45
C ASP A 74 -13.19 -27.63 12.06
N MET A 75 -14.29 -27.52 12.80
CA MET A 75 -15.51 -28.31 12.62
C MET A 75 -16.57 -27.59 11.76
N ASP A 76 -16.27 -26.43 11.16
CA ASP A 76 -17.22 -25.61 10.39
C ASP A 76 -17.30 -25.92 8.89
#